data_AF-A0A392U9Y1-F1
#
_entry.id   AF-A0A392U9Y1-F1
#
_cell.length_a   1.000
_cell.length_b   1.000
_cell.length_c   1.000
_cell.angle_alpha   90.00
_cell.angle_beta   90.00
_cell.angle_gamma   90.00
#
_symmetry.space_group_name_H-M   'P 1'
#
loop_
_entity.id
_entity.type
_entity.pdbx_description
1 polymer ?
#
loop_
_entity_poly.entity_id
_entity_poly.type
_entity_poly.pdbx_seq_one_letter_code
_entity_poly.pdbx_strand_id
1 'polypeptide(L)' 'MQAIFGFQDVLDVIQNGYEIVGDEGTEAQRTAYRANKKKDCKAIYLIHQSVDEINFDKIST' A
#
# COMPACT_ATOMS: atom_id res chain seq x y z
N MET A 1 -9.51 -3.10 8.73
CA MET A 1 -8.46 -2.60 7.80
C MET A 1 -8.54 -3.14 6.37
N GLN A 2 -8.84 -4.42 6.12
CA GLN A 2 -8.98 -4.96 4.74
C GLN A 2 -9.96 -4.16 3.87
N ALA A 3 -11.11 -3.74 4.40
CA ALA A 3 -12.07 -2.90 3.68
C ALA A 3 -11.46 -1.55 3.25
N ILE A 4 -10.69 -0.89 4.14
CA ILE A 4 -9.99 0.37 3.82
C ILE A 4 -8.94 0.13 2.75
N PHE A 5 -8.11 -0.89 2.90
CA PHE A 5 -7.06 -1.18 1.91
C PHE A 5 -7.60 -1.58 0.55
N GLY A 6 -8.70 -2.33 0.51
CA GLY A 6 -9.41 -2.67 -0.72
C GLY A 6 -9.98 -1.42 -1.39
N PHE A 7 -10.68 -0.57 -0.63
CA PHE A 7 -11.21 0.69 -1.14
C PHE A 7 -10.12 1.66 -1.63
N GLN A 8 -8.98 1.68 -0.96
CA GLN A 8 -7.86 2.57 -1.29
C GLN A 8 -6.95 2.03 -2.40
N ASP A 9 -7.25 0.84 -2.95
CA ASP A 9 -6.48 0.14 -3.98
C ASP A 9 -5.01 -0.11 -3.59
N VAL A 10 -4.81 -0.54 -2.33
CA VAL A 10 -3.49 -0.91 -1.79
C VAL A 10 -3.42 -2.32 -1.23
N LEU A 11 -4.56 -3.04 -1.19
CA LEU A 11 -4.63 -4.37 -0.57
C LEU A 11 -3.70 -5.39 -1.24
N ASP A 12 -3.63 -5.40 -2.58
CA ASP A 12 -2.79 -6.33 -3.34
C ASP A 12 -1.30 -6.16 -3.00
N VAL A 13 -0.82 -4.91 -2.96
CA VAL A 13 0.57 -4.60 -2.59
C VAL A 13 0.90 -5.02 -1.15
N ILE A 14 -0.07 -4.92 -0.23
CA ILE A 14 0.11 -5.37 1.16
C ILE A 14 0.14 -6.91 1.26
N GLN A 15 -0.71 -7.60 0.50
CA GLN A 15 -0.83 -9.07 0.59
C GLN A 15 0.26 -9.79 -0.18
N ASN A 16 0.58 -9.31 -1.38
CA ASN A 16 1.43 -9.99 -2.35
C ASN A 16 2.78 -9.31 -2.55
N GLY A 17 2.98 -8.13 -1.97
CA GLY A 17 4.16 -7.31 -2.20
C GLY A 17 4.19 -6.75 -3.63
N TYR A 18 5.37 -6.34 -4.06
CA TYR A 18 5.62 -5.89 -5.43
C TYR A 18 7.06 -6.15 -5.83
N GLU A 19 7.28 -6.32 -7.14
CA GLU A 19 8.61 -6.55 -7.68
C GLU A 19 9.47 -5.28 -7.54
N ILE A 20 10.69 -5.45 -7.02
CA ILE A 20 11.69 -4.39 -6.95
C ILE A 20 12.44 -4.35 -8.28
N VAL A 21 12.41 -3.19 -8.94
CA VAL A 21 13.04 -3.00 -10.26
C VAL A 21 14.19 -2.00 -10.13
N GLY A 22 15.39 -2.44 -10.52
CA GLY A 22 16.60 -1.64 -10.59
C GLY A 22 16.67 -0.74 -11.84
N ASP A 23 17.81 -0.10 -12.06
CA ASP A 23 18.00 0.83 -13.19
C ASP A 23 18.11 0.11 -14.54
N GLU A 24 18.54 -1.15 -14.56
CA GLU A 24 18.52 -2.04 -15.72
C GLU A 24 17.12 -2.50 -16.19
N GLY A 25 16.06 -2.19 -15.43
CA GLY A 25 14.70 -2.57 -15.79
C GLY A 25 14.14 -1.78 -16.98
N THR A 26 13.25 -2.41 -17.76
CA THR A 26 12.54 -1.72 -18.85
C THR A 26 11.72 -0.54 -18.32
N GLU A 27 11.41 0.43 -19.19
CA GLU A 27 10.59 1.58 -18.80
C GLU A 27 9.22 1.17 -18.22
N ALA A 28 8.61 0.13 -18.78
CA ALA A 28 7.35 -0.43 -18.29
C ALA A 28 7.49 -1.00 -16.87
N GLN A 29 8.53 -1.81 -16.62
CA GLN A 29 8.81 -2.37 -15.29
C GLN A 29 9.09 -1.27 -14.26
N ARG A 30 9.91 -0.27 -14.63
CA ARG A 30 10.22 0.87 -13.75
C ARG A 30 8.98 1.71 -13.44
N THR A 31 8.05 1.83 -14.40
CA THR A 31 6.77 2.53 -14.20
C THR A 31 5.87 1.76 -13.25
N ALA A 32 5.73 0.45 -13.42
CA ALA A 32 4.99 -0.41 -12.49
C ALA A 32 5.59 -0.36 -11.07
N TYR A 33 6.91 -0.47 -10.94
CA TYR A 33 7.60 -0.35 -9.66
C TYR A 33 7.31 0.98 -8.95
N ARG A 34 7.41 2.11 -9.66
CA ARG A 34 7.08 3.42 -9.07
C ARG A 34 5.62 3.51 -8.62
N ALA A 35 4.69 2.94 -9.38
CA ALA A 35 3.27 2.91 -9.01
C ALA A 35 3.04 2.06 -7.75
N ASN A 36 3.62 0.87 -7.69
CA ASN A 36 3.48 -0.04 -6.55
C ASN A 36 4.17 0.52 -5.30
N LYS A 37 5.35 1.14 -5.44
CA LYS A 37 6.02 1.84 -4.34
C LYS A 37 5.16 2.96 -3.76
N LYS A 38 4.41 3.70 -4.59
CA LYS A 38 3.45 4.71 -4.09
C LYS A 38 2.29 4.07 -3.33
N LYS A 39 1.76 2.94 -3.81
CA LYS A 39 0.70 2.17 -3.11
C LYS A 39 1.19 1.66 -1.75
N ASP A 40 2.41 1.16 -1.69
CA ASP A 40 3.08 0.71 -0.46
C ASP A 40 3.19 1.85 0.57
N CYS A 41 3.75 3.01 0.17
CA CYS A 41 3.81 4.18 1.04
C CYS A 41 2.43 4.64 1.52
N LYS A 42 1.41 4.60 0.65
CA LYS A 42 0.03 4.94 1.01
C LYS A 42 -0.54 3.96 2.04
N ALA A 43 -0.27 2.66 1.89
CA ALA A 43 -0.71 1.65 2.84
C ALA A 43 -0.06 1.84 4.22
N ILE A 44 1.25 2.11 4.26
CA ILE A 44 1.98 2.42 5.50
C ILE A 44 1.37 3.66 6.19
N TYR A 45 1.09 4.71 5.43
CA TYR A 45 0.42 5.91 5.97
C TYR A 45 -0.94 5.57 6.58
N LEU A 46 -1.78 4.78 5.90
CA LEU A 46 -3.08 4.35 6.41
C LEU A 46 -2.95 3.50 7.68
N ILE A 47 -1.91 2.65 7.78
CA ILE A 47 -1.59 1.91 9.00
C ILE A 47 -1.29 2.87 10.14
N HIS A 48 -0.39 3.83 9.94
CA HIS A 48 -0.07 4.81 10.97
C HIS A 48 -1.30 5.59 11.44
N GLN A 49 -2.17 6.03 10.52
CA GLN A 49 -3.42 6.70 10.88
C GLN A 49 -4.39 5.81 11.66
N SER A 50 -4.36 4.50 11.42
CA SER A 50 -5.26 3.53 12.06
C SER A 50 -4.80 3.08 13.44
N VAL A 51 -3.55 3.38 13.81
CA VAL A 51 -2.96 3.05 15.13
C VAL A 51 -3.20 4.18 16.16
N ASP A 52 -3.77 5.31 15.74
CA ASP A 52 -4.31 6.30 16.67
C ASP A 52 -5.55 5.72 17.39
N GLU A 53 -5.60 5.80 18.73
CA GLU A 53 -6.66 5.20 19.58
C GLU A 53 -8.07 5.58 19.10
N ILE A 54 -8.24 6.82 18.65
CA ILE A 54 -9.52 7.36 18.16
C ILE A 54 -10.00 6.64 16.88
N ASN A 55 -9.06 6.23 16.03
CA ASN A 55 -9.37 5.59 14.77
C ASN A 55 -9.53 4.08 14.96
N PHE A 56 -8.70 3.43 15.78
CA PHE A 56 -8.72 1.97 15.98
C PHE A 56 -10.11 1.43 16.36
N ASP A 57 -10.78 2.06 17.32
CA ASP A 57 -12.13 1.64 17.76
C ASP A 57 -13.17 1.69 16.63
N LYS A 58 -13.02 2.62 15.67
CA LYS A 58 -13.95 2.77 14.53
C LYS A 58 -13.72 1.73 13.42
N ILE A 59 -12.54 1.11 13.37
CA ILE A 59 -12.16 0.13 12.33
C ILE A 59 -12.08 -1.31 12.85
N SER A 60 -12.14 -1.50 14.17
CA SER A 60 -12.13 -2.81 14.84
C SER A 60 -13.53 -3.43 14.97
N THR A 61 -14.59 -2.74 14.55
CA THR A 61 -15.96 -3.28 14.44
C THR A 61 -16.20 -3.81 13.03
#